data_AF-A0A1B7K1F8-F1
#
_entry.id   AF-A0A1B7K1F8-F1
#
_cell.length_a   1.000
_cell.length_b   1.000
_cell.length_c   1.000
_cell.angle_alpha   90.00
_cell.angle_beta   90.00
_cell.angle_gamma   90.00
#
_symmetry.space_group_name_H-M   'P 1'
#
loop_
_entity.id
_entity.type
_entity.pdbx_description
1 polymer ?
#
loop_
_entity_poly.entity_id
_entity_poly.type
_entity_poly.pdbx_seq_one_letter_code
_entity_poly.pdbx_strand_id
1 'polypeptide(L)' 'MLKQTDMTEEAKIVLEVVPHSWWATIDEISRYTELAKSRCQLILTQLAMAGFIKENIEENTFQNI' A
#
# COMPACT_ATOMS: atom_id res chain seq x y z
N MET A 1 -15.33 8.31 9.31
CA MET A 1 -13.95 7.81 9.32
C MET A 1 -14.01 6.33 8.98
N LEU A 2 -13.33 5.90 7.91
CA LEU A 2 -13.16 4.47 7.63
C LEU A 2 -12.45 3.85 8.84
N LYS A 3 -13.03 2.82 9.46
CA LYS A 3 -12.34 2.06 10.50
C LYS A 3 -11.57 0.93 9.80
N GLN A 4 -10.43 0.51 10.34
CA GLN A 4 -9.70 -0.66 9.80
C GLN A 4 -10.58 -1.93 9.72
N THR A 5 -11.69 -1.98 10.46
CA THR A 5 -12.70 -3.04 10.40
C THR A 5 -13.40 -3.17 9.04
N ASP A 6 -13.46 -2.07 8.26
CA ASP A 6 -14.07 -2.04 6.93
C ASP A 6 -13.06 -2.38 5.80
N MET A 7 -11.80 -2.62 6.15
CA MET A 7 -10.72 -2.87 5.19
C MET A 7 -10.75 -4.31 4.70
N THR A 8 -10.59 -4.50 3.39
CA THR A 8 -10.45 -5.83 2.79
C THR A 8 -9.19 -6.51 3.28
N GLU A 9 -9.17 -7.85 3.24
CA GLU A 9 -8.00 -8.62 3.68
C GLU A 9 -6.75 -8.30 2.84
N GLU A 10 -6.90 -8.18 1.52
CA GLU A 10 -5.81 -7.76 0.64
C GLU A 10 -5.26 -6.38 1.01
N ALA A 11 -6.12 -5.44 1.37
CA ALA A 11 -5.68 -4.10 1.76
C ALA A 11 -4.95 -4.09 3.11
N LYS A 12 -5.34 -4.97 4.05
CA LYS A 12 -4.58 -5.19 5.30
C LYS A 12 -3.20 -5.76 5.01
N ILE A 13 -3.13 -6.82 4.21
CA ILE A 13 -1.86 -7.47 3.85
C ILE A 13 -0.92 -6.46 3.16
N VAL A 14 -1.43 -5.68 2.20
CA VAL A 14 -0.64 -4.62 1.55
C VAL A 14 -0.16 -3.60 2.59
N LEU A 15 -1.03 -3.10 3.47
CA LEU A 15 -0.68 -2.12 4.49
C LEU A 15 0.41 -2.63 5.46
N GLU A 16 0.33 -3.90 5.86
CA GLU A 16 1.33 -4.54 6.74
C GLU A 16 2.69 -4.69 6.06
N VAL A 17 2.71 -4.90 4.74
CA VAL A 17 3.94 -5.03 3.96
C VAL A 17 4.57 -3.67 3.65
N VAL A 18 3.79 -2.59 3.55
CA VAL A 18 4.37 -1.25 3.30
C VAL A 18 5.25 -0.85 4.49
N PRO A 19 6.55 -0.59 4.27
CA PRO A 19 7.49 -0.28 5.33
C PRO A 19 7.28 1.13 5.90
N HIS A 20 7.60 1.30 7.19
CA HIS A 20 7.60 2.61 7.85
C HIS A 20 8.93 3.36 7.68
N SER A 21 10.04 2.63 7.45
CA SER A 21 11.41 3.18 7.52
C SER A 21 11.99 3.63 6.18
N TRP A 22 11.41 3.23 5.05
CA TRP A 22 11.93 3.52 3.70
C TRP A 22 10.79 3.50 2.68
N TRP A 23 11.06 3.95 1.45
CA TRP A 23 10.09 4.03 0.36
C TRP A 23 10.12 2.77 -0.50
N ALA A 24 9.03 2.00 -0.51
CA ALA A 24 8.91 0.75 -1.26
C ALA A 24 8.29 0.92 -2.64
N THR A 25 8.83 0.22 -3.63
CA THR A 25 8.28 0.13 -4.99
C THR A 25 7.11 -0.85 -5.06
N ILE A 26 6.24 -0.69 -6.07
CA ILE A 26 5.16 -1.66 -6.36
C ILE A 26 5.74 -3.06 -6.59
N ASP A 27 6.90 -3.16 -7.23
CA ASP A 27 7.58 -4.42 -7.51
C ASP A 27 7.97 -5.18 -6.23
N GLU A 28 8.41 -4.48 -5.19
CA GLU A 28 8.70 -5.08 -3.89
C GLU A 28 7.41 -5.52 -3.20
N ILE A 29 6.41 -4.63 -3.14
CA ILE A 29 5.13 -4.90 -2.46
C ILE A 29 4.40 -6.08 -3.13
N SER A 30 4.35 -6.12 -4.46
CA SER A 30 3.73 -7.21 -5.23
C SER A 30 4.42 -8.56 -5.00
N ARG A 31 5.74 -8.58 -4.80
CA ARG A 31 6.46 -9.82 -4.48
C ARG A 31 6.14 -10.34 -3.08
N TYR A 32 6.00 -9.45 -2.09
CA TYR A 32 5.70 -9.86 -0.72
C TYR A 32 4.23 -10.24 -0.50
N THR A 33 3.32 -9.61 -1.24
CA THR A 33 1.87 -9.85 -1.10
C THR A 33 1.35 -10.96 -2.00
N GLU A 34 2.15 -11.42 -2.97
CA GLU A 34 1.76 -12.34 -4.05
C GLU A 34 0.58 -11.84 -4.91
N LEU A 35 0.24 -10.56 -4.80
CA LEU A 35 -0.79 -9.92 -5.61
C LEU A 35 -0.20 -9.40 -6.92
N ALA A 36 -1.01 -9.36 -7.97
CA ALA A 36 -0.63 -8.70 -9.21
C ALA A 36 -0.30 -7.21 -8.95
N LYS A 37 0.70 -6.68 -9.66
CA LYS A 37 1.12 -5.27 -9.54
C LYS A 37 -0.03 -4.28 -9.70
N SER A 38 -0.94 -4.53 -10.66
CA SER A 38 -2.11 -3.69 -10.89
C SER A 38 -3.08 -3.70 -9.70
N ARG A 39 -3.19 -4.84 -9.00
CA ARG A 39 -3.99 -4.94 -7.78
C ARG A 39 -3.34 -4.22 -6.61
N CYS A 40 -2.02 -4.39 -6.44
CA CYS A 40 -1.23 -3.63 -5.46
C CYS A 40 -1.39 -2.13 -5.68
N GLN A 41 -1.22 -1.66 -6.92
CA GLN A 41 -1.33 -0.23 -7.24
C GLN A 41 -2.68 0.34 -6.86
N LEU A 42 -3.77 -0.35 -7.23
CA LEU A 42 -5.12 0.10 -6.88
C LEU A 42 -5.29 0.23 -5.36
N ILE A 43 -4.85 -0.78 -4.60
CA ILE A 43 -4.95 -0.79 -3.14
C ILE A 43 -4.07 0.32 -2.53
N LEU A 44 -2.84 0.47 -3.00
CA LEU A 44 -1.89 1.48 -2.51
C LEU A 44 -2.42 2.90 -2.72
N THR A 45 -2.96 3.20 -3.91
CA THR A 45 -3.63 4.49 -4.17
C THR A 45 -4.82 4.70 -3.23
N GLN A 46 -5.64 3.66 -2.98
CA GLN A 46 -6.76 3.77 -2.03
C GLN A 46 -6.30 4.01 -0.59
N LEU A 47 -5.23 3.34 -0.14
CA LEU A 47 -4.64 3.53 1.18
C LEU A 47 -4.05 4.94 1.33
N ALA A 48 -3.37 5.45 0.30
CA ALA A 48 -2.82 6.80 0.28
C ALA A 48 -3.93 7.86 0.35
N MET A 49 -4.99 7.71 -0.47
CA MET A 49 -6.17 8.59 -0.44
C MET A 49 -6.88 8.58 0.92
N ALA A 50 -6.90 7.43 1.61
CA ALA A 50 -7.47 7.29 2.94
C ALA A 50 -6.53 7.79 4.06
N GLY A 51 -5.29 8.16 3.73
CA GLY A 51 -4.31 8.69 4.68
C GLY A 51 -3.63 7.64 5.54
N PHE A 52 -3.61 6.37 5.12
CA PHE A 52 -2.90 5.30 5.83
C PHE A 52 -1.42 5.21 5.45
N ILE A 53 -1.06 5.62 4.23
CA ILE A 53 0.31 5.62 3.72
C ILE A 53 0.61 6.92 2.97
N LYS A 54 1.89 7.20 2.74
CA LYS A 54 2.38 8.23 1.83
C LYS A 54 2.68 7.60 0.47
N GLU A 55 2.42 8.36 -0.59
CA GLU A 55 2.75 8.04 -1.96
C GLU A 55 3.71 9.12 -2.50
N ASN A 56 4.83 8.68 -3.07
CA ASN A 56 5.72 9.51 -3.87
C ASN A 56 5.41 9.25 -5.34
N ILE A 57 4.73 10.20 -5.97
CA ILE A 57 4.23 10.09 -7.35
C ILE A 57 5.39 10.06 -8.36
N GLU A 58 6.47 10.79 -8.10
CA GLU A 58 7.60 10.91 -9.04
C GLU A 58 8.38 9.60 -9.16
N GLU A 59 8.59 8.93 -8.02
CA GLU A 59 9.36 7.68 -7.95
C GLU A 59 8.46 6.43 -7.98
N ASN A 60 7.14 6.61 -7.91
CA ASN A 60 6.16 5.54 -7.79
C ASN A 60 6.47 4.59 -6.61
N THR A 61 6.69 5.21 -5.45
CA THR A 61 7.04 4.53 -4.19
C THR A 61 6.09 4.89 -3.05
N PHE A 62 6.02 4.01 -2.05
CA PHE A 62 5.04 4.07 -0.96
C PHE A 62 5.70 3.85 0.40
N GLN A 63 5.22 4.55 1.42
CA GLN A 63 5.73 4.45 2.79
C GLN A 63 4.59 4.54 3.79
N ASN A 64 4.61 3.74 4.85
CA ASN A 64 3.60 3.76 5.90
C ASN A 64 3.77 5.02 6.82
N ILE A 65 2.67 5.47 7.47
CA ILE A 65 2.63 6.69 8.30
C ILE A 65 2.67 6.38 9.79
#